data_AF-A0A2V9UG15-F1
#
_entry.id   AF-A0A2V9UG15-F1
#
_cell.length_a   1.000
_cell.length_b   1.000
_cell.length_c   1.000
_cell.angle_alpha   90.00
_cell.angle_beta   90.00
_cell.angle_gamma   90.00
#
_symmetry.space_group_name_H-M   'P 1'
#
loop_
_entity.id
_entity.type
_entity.pdbx_description
1 polymer ?
#
loop_
_entity_poly.entity_id
_entity_poly.type
_entity_poly.pdbx_seq_one_letter_code
_entity_poly.pdbx_strand_id
1 'polypeptide(L)' 'MRRSLRSWIEQESDWQVCGEAEDGRVAVDKVKELLPDIVILDLQMPVMNGLEAARQITLFSPGTAMVMFTM' A
#
# COMPACT_ATOMS: atom_id res chain seq x y z
N MET A 1 -7.26 9.34 -8.35
CA MET A 1 -7.55 8.86 -6.97
C MET A 1 -6.37 8.99 -6.02
N ARG A 2 -5.18 8.46 -6.35
CA ARG A 2 -3.98 8.54 -5.49
C ARG A 2 -3.71 9.92 -4.89
N ARG A 3 -3.77 10.98 -5.70
CA ARG A 3 -3.55 12.37 -5.21
C ARG A 3 -4.59 12.81 -4.18
N SER A 4 -5.86 12.45 -4.37
CA SER A 4 -6.94 12.82 -3.44
C SER A 4 -6.79 12.08 -2.12
N LEU A 5 -6.54 10.76 -2.16
CA LEU A 5 -6.27 9.95 -0.96
C LEU A 5 -5.04 10.46 -0.21
N ARG A 6 -3.94 10.74 -0.92
CA ARG A 6 -2.73 11.32 -0.32
C ARG A 6 -3.05 12.63 0.40
N SER A 7 -3.72 13.55 -0.28
CA SER A 7 -4.05 14.86 0.30
C SER A 7 -4.97 14.78 1.52
N TRP A 8 -5.80 13.75 1.61
CA TRP A 8 -6.62 13.48 2.78
C TRP A 8 -5.81 12.91 3.93
N ILE A 9 -4.92 11.95 3.66
CA ILE A 9 -4.06 11.33 4.69
C ILE A 9 -3.07 12.36 5.27
N GLU A 10 -2.47 13.19 4.41
CA GLU A 10 -1.52 14.22 4.85
C GLU A 10 -2.17 15.40 5.61
N GLN A 11 -3.51 15.46 5.69
CA GLN A 11 -4.19 16.41 6.57
C GLN A 11 -4.21 15.95 8.04
N GLU A 12 -4.07 14.65 8.29
CA GLU A 12 -4.00 14.10 9.62
C GLU A 12 -2.56 14.19 10.14
N SER A 13 -2.35 14.85 11.29
CA SER A 13 -1.00 15.13 11.81
C SER A 13 -0.19 13.89 12.17
N ASP A 14 -0.88 12.78 12.45
CA ASP A 14 -0.28 11.55 12.93
C ASP A 14 0.04 10.56 11.79
N TRP A 15 -0.28 10.93 10.54
CA TRP A 15 -0.12 10.07 9.38
C TRP A 15 0.88 10.66 8.39
N GLN A 16 1.71 9.78 7.82
CA GLN A 16 2.66 10.15 6.79
C GLN A 16 2.59 9.15 5.63
N VAL A 17 2.44 9.68 4.42
CA VAL A 17 2.56 8.86 3.21
C VAL A 17 4.05 8.64 2.92
N CYS A 18 4.60 7.52 3.40
CA CYS A 18 6.01 7.17 3.23
C CYS A 18 6.34 6.67 1.82
N GLY A 19 5.35 6.18 1.06
CA GLY A 19 5.56 5.66 -0.28
C GLY A 19 4.27 5.49 -1.07
N GLU A 20 4.43 5.34 -2.39
CA GLU A 20 3.32 5.06 -3.32
C GLU A 20 3.75 4.05 -4.38
N ALA A 21 2.88 3.13 -4.77
CA ALA A 21 3.18 2.10 -5.76
C ALA A 21 2.19 2.12 -6.92
N GLU A 22 2.69 1.95 -8.15
CA GLU A 22 1.88 1.91 -9.38
C GLU A 22 1.33 0.52 -9.72
N ASP A 23 1.92 -0.52 -9.13
CA ASP A 23 1.47 -1.91 -9.24
C ASP A 23 1.80 -2.71 -7.98
N GLY A 24 1.31 -3.95 -7.92
CA GLY A 24 1.54 -4.85 -6.79
C GLY A 24 3.00 -5.27 -6.59
N ARG A 25 3.84 -5.31 -7.64
CA ARG A 25 5.27 -5.64 -7.52
C ARG A 25 5.99 -4.48 -6.83
N VAL A 26 5.79 -3.25 -7.31
CA VAL A 26 6.37 -2.05 -6.70
C VAL A 26 5.86 -1.88 -5.27
N ALA A 27 4.61 -2.25 -4.98
CA ALA A 27 4.08 -2.23 -3.61
C ALA A 27 4.86 -3.18 -2.70
N VAL A 28 5.07 -4.43 -3.13
CA VAL A 28 5.85 -5.43 -2.37
C VAL A 28 7.26 -4.92 -2.07
N ASP A 29 7.95 -4.34 -3.06
CA ASP A 29 9.32 -3.86 -2.88
C ASP A 29 9.37 -2.65 -1.95
N LYS A 30 8.44 -1.70 -2.08
CA LYS A 30 8.35 -0.55 -1.17
C LYS A 30 8.04 -0.93 0.27
N VAL A 31 7.23 -1.96 0.52
CA VAL A 31 6.95 -2.41 1.89
C VAL A 31 8.21 -2.97 2.54
N LYS A 32 9.08 -3.67 1.78
CA LYS A 32 10.37 -4.14 2.30
C LYS A 32 11.32 -3.00 2.66
N GLU A 33 11.31 -1.94 1.85
CA GLU A 33 12.21 -0.80 2.02
C GLU A 33 11.75 0.16 3.12
N LEU A 34 10.45 0.45 3.16
CA LEU A 34 9.87 1.52 3.98
C LEU A 34 9.26 1.03 5.28
N LEU A 35 8.98 -0.28 5.41
CA LEU A 35 8.39 -0.91 6.58
C LEU A 35 7.16 -0.15 7.13
N PRO A 36 6.14 0.12 6.31
CA PRO A 36 4.98 0.91 6.72
C PRO A 36 4.11 0.17 7.75
N ASP A 37 3.44 0.94 8.61
CA ASP A 37 2.43 0.44 9.54
C ASP A 37 1.17 -0.01 8.81
N ILE A 38 0.75 0.75 7.79
CA ILE A 38 -0.47 0.50 7.01
C ILE A 38 -0.18 0.60 5.52
N VAL A 39 -0.77 -0.31 4.76
CA VAL A 39 -0.74 -0.33 3.29
C VAL A 39 -2.16 -0.31 2.75
N ILE A 40 -2.45 0.67 1.88
CA ILE A 40 -3.69 0.74 1.12
C ILE A 40 -3.43 0.17 -0.28
N LEU A 41 -4.13 -0.91 -0.64
CA LEU A 41 -3.95 -1.62 -1.91
C LEU A 41 -5.24 -1.59 -2.74
N ASP A 42 -5.08 -1.34 -4.03
CA ASP A 42 -6.15 -1.57 -5.00
C ASP A 42 -6.18 -3.05 -5.40
N LEU A 43 -7.38 -3.63 -5.53
CA LEU A 43 -7.52 -5.00 -6.00
C LEU A 43 -7.13 -5.11 -7.48
N GLN A 44 -7.47 -4.12 -8.29
CA GLN A 44 -7.19 -4.10 -9.72
C GLN A 44 -5.96 -3.24 -10.01
N MET A 45 -4.82 -3.91 -10.23
CA MET A 45 -3.56 -3.27 -10.60
C MET A 45 -2.92 -3.99 -11.79
N PRO A 46 -2.17 -3.29 -12.66
CA PRO A 46 -1.36 -3.92 -13.71
C PRO A 46 -0.25 -4.77 -13.08
N VAL A 47 0.36 -5.68 -13.87
CA VAL A 47 1.49 -6.56 -13.48
C VAL A 47 1.20 -7.57 -12.36
N MET A 48 0.83 -7.11 -11.16
CA MET A 48 0.46 -7.90 -10.01
C MET A 48 -0.73 -7.24 -9.31
N ASN A 49 -1.80 -8.01 -9.11
CA ASN A 49 -3.01 -7.52 -8.43
C ASN A 49 -2.79 -7.35 -6.91
N GLY A 50 -3.69 -6.61 -6.27
CA GLY A 50 -3.56 -6.30 -4.83
C GLY A 50 -3.65 -7.51 -3.91
N LEU A 51 -4.38 -8.56 -4.30
CA LEU A 51 -4.51 -9.77 -3.47
C LEU A 51 -3.20 -10.57 -3.45
N GLU A 52 -2.55 -10.72 -4.60
CA GLU A 52 -1.25 -11.38 -4.70
C GLU A 52 -0.16 -10.57 -4.01
N ALA A 53 -0.20 -9.23 -4.14
CA ALA A 53 0.70 -8.34 -3.41
C ALA A 53 0.51 -8.47 -1.88
N ALA A 54 -0.74 -8.44 -1.39
CA ALA A 54 -1.09 -8.61 0.01
C ALA A 54 -0.60 -9.96 0.56
N ARG A 55 -0.79 -11.05 -0.22
CA ARG A 55 -0.28 -12.39 0.12
C ARG A 55 1.23 -12.38 0.27
N GLN A 56 1.97 -11.75 -0.65
CA GLN A 56 3.42 -11.67 -0.57
C GLN A 56 3.88 -10.81 0.62
N ILE A 57 3.25 -9.66 0.84
CA ILE A 57 3.57 -8.74 1.95
C ILE A 57 3.40 -9.45 3.29
N THR A 58 2.30 -10.18 3.49
CA THR A 58 1.99 -10.88 4.75
C THR A 58 3.07 -11.90 5.13
N LEU A 59 3.78 -12.47 4.15
CA LEU A 59 4.84 -13.47 4.40
C LEU A 59 6.08 -12.87 5.06
N PHE A 60 6.40 -11.60 4.81
CA PHE A 60 7.61 -10.97 5.33
C PHE A 60 7.35 -9.76 6.25
N SER A 61 6.14 -9.18 6.21
CA SER A 61 5.72 -8.08 7.09
C SER A 61 4.35 -8.37 7.72
N PRO A 62 4.25 -9.37 8.62
CA PRO A 62 2.98 -9.74 9.25
C PRO A 62 2.42 -8.65 10.18
N GLY A 63 3.24 -7.67 10.57
CA GLY A 63 2.82 -6.52 11.39
C GLY A 63 2.21 -5.36 10.60
N THR A 64 2.36 -5.35 9.27
CA THR A 64 1.79 -4.29 8.42
C THR A 64 0.28 -4.55 8.25
N ALA A 65 -0.54 -3.61 8.70
CA ALA A 65 -1.97 -3.65 8.48
C ALA A 65 -2.31 -3.35 7.01
N MET A 66 -3.30 -4.05 6.45
CA MET A 66 -3.66 -3.93 5.05
C MET A 66 -5.12 -3.51 4.90
N VAL A 67 -5.36 -2.52 4.04
CA VAL A 67 -6.69 -2.05 3.65
C VAL A 67 -6.84 -2.22 2.15
N MET A 68 -7.80 -3.04 1.75
CA MET A 68 -8.18 -3.17 0.34
C MET A 68 -9.15 -2.06 -0.02
N PHE A 69 -8.81 -1.26 -1.02
CA PHE A 69 -9.64 -0.18 -1.53
C PHE A 69 -9.75 -0.31 -3.05
N THR A 70 -10.93 -0.70 -3.54
CA THR A 70 -11.24 -0.80 -4.97
C THR A 70 -12.33 0.20 -5.32
N MET A 71 -12.29 0.76 -6.53
CA MET A 71 -13.46 1.44 -7.12
C MET A 71 -14.26 0.52 -8.02
#